data_AF-C5KSQ6-F1
#
_entry.id   AF-C5KSQ6-F1
#
_cell.length_a   1.000
_cell.length_b   1.000
_cell.length_c   1.000
_cell.angle_alpha   90.00
_cell.angle_beta   90.00
_cell.angle_gamma   90.00
#
_symmetry.space_group_name_H-M   'P 1'
#
loop_
_entity.id
_entity.type
_entity.pdbx_description
1 polymer ?
#
loop_
_entity_poly.entity_id
_entity_poly.type
_entity_poly.pdbx_seq_one_letter_code
_entity_poly.pdbx_strand_id
1 'polypeptide(L)'
;EYNDTCNRLNGLWDKAISEATEQRSFSKLCEALKVDEEEPLPLQGVPDKVQWRFGMIPYGNNNPDTQLFPTPEEEQPAGAYQFMDPSSYGDYIERIDNKPNPIRKARHLFTSAYMPPTK
;
A
#
# COMPACT_ATOMS: atom_id res chain seq x y z
N GLU A 1 10.50 -4.02 -12.33
CA GLU A 1 11.38 -5.17 -12.01
C GLU A 1 11.03 -6.43 -12.81
N TYR A 2 9.90 -7.11 -12.56
CA TYR A 2 9.56 -8.35 -13.32
C TYR A 2 9.59 -8.16 -14.84
N ASN A 3 8.86 -7.15 -15.35
CA ASN A 3 8.81 -6.86 -16.78
C ASN A 3 10.18 -6.46 -17.35
N ASP A 4 10.99 -5.73 -16.58
CA ASP A 4 12.32 -5.30 -17.00
C ASP A 4 13.27 -6.51 -17.12
N THR A 5 13.19 -7.44 -16.16
CA THR A 5 13.93 -8.71 -16.19
C THR A 5 13.48 -9.58 -17.36
N CYS A 6 12.18 -9.69 -17.63
CA CYS A 6 11.67 -10.42 -18.80
C CYS A 6 12.16 -9.82 -20.11
N ASN A 7 12.08 -8.50 -20.28
CA ASN A 7 12.58 -7.82 -21.47
C ASN A 7 14.09 -8.01 -21.66
N ARG A 8 14.86 -7.96 -20.57
CA ARG A 8 16.29 -8.25 -20.57
C ARG A 8 16.58 -9.68 -21.03
N LEU A 9 15.89 -10.67 -20.47
CA LEU A 9 16.07 -12.08 -20.81
C LEU A 9 15.67 -12.37 -22.27
N ASN A 10 14.58 -11.77 -22.75
CA ASN A 10 14.15 -11.90 -24.14
C ASN A 10 15.20 -11.29 -25.10
N GLY A 11 15.73 -10.11 -24.80
CA GLY A 11 16.80 -9.51 -25.62
C GLY A 11 18.10 -10.34 -25.63
N LEU A 12 18.47 -10.93 -24.49
CA LEU A 12 19.62 -11.84 -24.42
C LEU A 12 19.38 -13.12 -25.23
N TRP A 13 18.17 -13.66 -25.16
CA TRP A 13 17.77 -14.82 -25.96
C TRP A 13 17.82 -14.53 -27.46
N ASP A 14 17.23 -13.42 -27.91
CA ASP A 14 17.18 -13.03 -29.32
C ASP A 14 18.60 -12.84 -29.90
N LYS A 15 19.52 -12.30 -29.11
CA LYS A 15 20.94 -12.17 -29.48
C LYS A 15 21.65 -13.54 -29.52
N ALA A 16 21.44 -14.37 -28.51
CA ALA A 16 22.09 -15.69 -28.43
C ALA A 16 21.62 -16.62 -29.57
N ILE A 17 20.33 -16.59 -29.91
CA ILE A 17 19.77 -17.42 -30.98
C ILE A 17 20.23 -16.96 -32.36
N SER A 18 20.37 -15.64 -32.60
CA SER A 18 20.95 -15.14 -33.85
C SER A 18 22.40 -15.59 -34.01
N GLU A 19 23.23 -15.42 -32.97
CA GLU A 19 24.65 -15.80 -33.01
C GLU A 19 24.85 -17.32 -33.17
N ALA A 20 24.04 -18.13 -32.49
CA ALA A 20 24.10 -19.58 -32.61
C ALA A 20 23.64 -20.09 -33.99
N THR A 21 22.67 -19.40 -34.61
CA THR A 21 22.19 -19.72 -35.95
C THR A 21 23.25 -19.40 -37.01
N GLU A 22 23.92 -18.25 -36.90
CA GLU A 22 25.02 -17.86 -37.77
C GLU A 22 26.18 -18.85 -37.70
N GLN A 23 26.56 -19.26 -36.49
CA GLN A 23 27.70 -20.16 -36.25
C GLN A 23 27.33 -21.65 -36.32
N ARG A 24 26.04 -21.97 -36.48
CA ARG A 24 25.48 -23.33 -36.50
C ARG A 24 25.96 -24.22 -35.35
N SER A 25 26.13 -23.62 -34.16
CA SER A 25 26.74 -24.28 -33.02
C SER A 25 25.89 -24.14 -31.77
N PHE A 26 25.48 -25.27 -31.21
CA PHE A 26 24.75 -25.31 -29.94
C PHE A 26 25.62 -24.86 -28.77
N SER A 27 26.94 -25.05 -28.86
CA SER A 27 27.89 -24.63 -27.81
C SER A 27 27.83 -23.13 -27.53
N LYS A 28 27.45 -22.31 -28.53
CA LYS A 28 27.29 -20.86 -28.37
C LYS A 28 26.07 -20.47 -27.53
N LEU A 29 24.98 -21.23 -27.62
CA LEU A 29 23.83 -21.06 -26.71
C LEU A 29 24.20 -21.40 -25.27
N CYS A 30 24.98 -22.47 -25.07
CA CYS A 30 25.47 -22.82 -23.74
C CYS A 30 26.47 -21.80 -23.18
N GLU A 31 27.26 -21.16 -24.03
CA GLU A 31 28.19 -20.09 -23.64
C GLU A 31 27.44 -18.84 -23.18
N ALA A 32 26.34 -18.47 -23.86
CA ALA A 32 25.48 -17.34 -23.47
C ALA A 32 24.74 -17.53 -22.12
N LEU A 33 24.67 -18.77 -21.61
CA LEU A 33 24.12 -19.10 -20.30
C LEU A 33 25.16 -19.06 -19.17
N LYS A 34 26.45 -18.97 -19.50
CA LYS A 34 27.50 -18.91 -18.48
C LYS A 34 27.37 -17.61 -17.69
N VAL A 35 27.44 -17.76 -16.37
CA VAL A 35 27.43 -16.64 -15.45
C VAL A 35 28.86 -16.12 -15.33
N ASP A 36 29.08 -14.87 -15.71
CA ASP A 36 30.36 -14.21 -15.48
C ASP A 36 30.40 -13.72 -14.03
N GLU A 37 31.35 -14.24 -13.24
CA GLU A 37 31.47 -13.91 -11.81
C GLU A 37 32.09 -12.52 -11.58
N GLU A 38 32.70 -11.93 -12.62
CA GLU A 38 33.33 -10.60 -12.57
C GLU A 38 32.33 -9.45 -12.83
N GLU A 39 31.21 -9.72 -13.52
CA GLU A 39 30.16 -8.73 -13.72
C GLU A 39 29.17 -8.73 -12.55
N PRO A 40 28.72 -7.54 -12.09
CA PRO A 40 27.72 -7.45 -11.04
C PRO A 40 26.43 -8.12 -11.50
N LEU A 41 26.11 -9.27 -10.90
CA LEU A 41 24.92 -10.03 -11.23
C LEU A 41 23.67 -9.15 -11.06
N PRO A 42 22.82 -9.04 -12.08
CA PRO A 42 21.64 -8.18 -12.01
C PRO A 42 20.58 -8.71 -11.02
N LEU A 43 20.70 -9.96 -10.56
CA LEU A 43 19.81 -10.58 -9.57
C LEU A 43 20.54 -10.65 -8.21
N GLN A 44 20.36 -9.63 -7.39
CA GLN A 44 20.77 -9.65 -5.99
C GLN A 44 19.73 -10.43 -5.16
N GLY A 45 19.75 -11.76 -5.30
CA GLY A 45 18.86 -12.66 -4.57
C GLY A 45 17.53 -12.97 -5.27
N VAL A 46 16.65 -13.63 -4.53
CA VAL A 46 15.29 -14.01 -5.00
C VAL A 46 14.30 -12.99 -4.45
N PRO A 47 13.34 -12.50 -5.25
CA PRO A 47 12.32 -11.58 -4.75
C PRO A 47 11.55 -12.17 -3.56
N ASP A 48 11.22 -11.31 -2.59
CA ASP A 48 10.42 -11.70 -1.44
C ASP A 48 9.04 -12.22 -1.90
N LYS A 49 8.66 -13.40 -1.39
CA LYS A 49 7.40 -14.05 -1.78
C LYS A 49 6.17 -13.36 -1.22
N VAL A 50 6.31 -12.66 -0.09
CA VAL A 50 5.20 -12.04 0.63
C VAL A 50 5.65 -10.67 1.11
N GLN A 51 4.78 -9.68 0.93
CA GLN A 51 4.98 -8.34 1.45
C GLN A 51 3.88 -8.03 2.45
N TRP A 52 4.27 -7.65 3.67
CA TRP A 52 3.36 -7.08 4.65
C TRP A 52 3.31 -5.57 4.50
N ARG A 53 2.12 -4.99 4.48
CA ARG A 53 1.91 -3.55 4.33
C ARG A 53 1.06 -3.03 5.48
N PHE A 54 1.28 -1.78 5.87
CA PHE A 54 0.49 -1.15 6.93
C PHE A 54 -1.02 -1.20 6.66
N GLY A 55 -1.43 -1.02 5.40
CA GLY A 55 -2.85 -1.11 5.01
C GLY A 55 -3.48 -2.51 5.10
N MET A 56 -2.71 -3.54 5.48
CA MET A 56 -3.24 -4.87 5.77
C MET A 56 -3.66 -5.05 7.24
N ILE A 57 -3.31 -4.09 8.12
CA ILE A 57 -3.73 -4.11 9.53
C ILE A 57 -5.17 -3.62 9.62
N PRO A 58 -6.12 -4.41 10.17
CA PRO A 58 -7.51 -3.97 10.31
C PRO A 58 -7.65 -2.86 11.34
N TYR A 59 -8.59 -1.94 11.10
CA TYR A 59 -8.96 -0.85 12.00
C TYR A 59 -10.48 -0.65 11.98
N GLY A 60 -11.02 -0.06 13.05
CA GLY A 60 -12.41 0.37 13.15
C GLY A 60 -13.06 -0.09 14.45
N ASN A 61 -13.85 0.79 15.06
CA ASN A 61 -14.54 0.52 16.33
C ASN A 61 -15.52 -0.67 16.22
N ASN A 62 -16.21 -0.78 15.09
CA ASN A 62 -17.19 -1.82 14.80
C ASN A 62 -16.70 -2.86 13.78
N ASN A 63 -15.38 -2.92 13.52
CA ASN A 63 -14.81 -3.86 12.58
C ASN A 63 -14.72 -5.26 13.22
N PRO A 64 -15.38 -6.30 12.70
CA PRO A 64 -15.30 -7.65 13.28
C PRO A 64 -13.88 -8.23 13.26
N ASP A 65 -13.01 -7.79 12.34
CA ASP A 65 -11.63 -8.29 12.24
C ASP A 65 -10.75 -7.86 13.42
N THR A 66 -11.18 -6.87 14.21
CA THR A 66 -10.48 -6.40 15.42
C THR A 66 -11.06 -6.98 16.72
N GLN A 67 -12.23 -7.65 16.66
CA GLN A 67 -12.98 -8.09 17.84
C GLN A 67 -12.94 -9.62 17.98
N LEU A 68 -12.02 -10.12 18.82
CA LEU A 68 -11.94 -11.54 19.15
C LEU A 68 -12.94 -11.94 20.25
N PHE A 69 -12.95 -11.17 21.33
CA PHE A 69 -13.80 -11.36 22.50
C PHE A 69 -14.31 -9.99 22.96
N PRO A 70 -15.49 -9.91 23.60
CA PRO A 70 -16.01 -8.64 24.10
C PRO A 70 -15.12 -8.09 25.22
N THR A 71 -14.74 -6.82 25.11
CA THR A 71 -14.02 -6.10 26.17
C THR A 71 -14.98 -5.68 27.29
N PRO A 72 -14.71 -5.99 28.56
CA PRO A 72 -15.53 -5.55 29.70
C PRO A 72 -15.70 -4.03 29.74
N GLU A 73 -16.87 -3.55 30.16
CA GLU A 73 -17.20 -2.11 30.16
C GLU A 73 -16.27 -1.30 31.08
N GLU A 74 -15.90 -1.86 32.23
CA GLU A 74 -15.00 -1.22 33.21
C GLU A 74 -13.57 -1.01 32.68
N GLU A 75 -13.15 -1.76 31.66
CA GLU A 75 -11.85 -1.61 31.01
C GLU A 75 -11.88 -0.67 29.80
N GLN A 76 -13.08 -0.28 29.33
CA GLN A 76 -13.20 0.62 28.19
C GLN A 76 -12.92 2.07 28.61
N PRO A 77 -12.16 2.83 27.80
CA PRO A 77 -11.91 4.24 28.11
C PRO A 77 -13.22 5.04 28.05
N ALA A 78 -13.45 5.88 29.05
CA ALA A 78 -14.60 6.79 29.05
C ALA A 78 -14.45 7.87 27.96
N GLY A 79 -15.56 8.18 27.28
CA GLY A 79 -15.64 9.31 26.36
C GLY A 79 -15.57 10.66 27.08
N ALA A 80 -15.13 11.70 26.37
CA ALA A 80 -15.15 13.06 26.90
C ALA A 80 -16.60 13.53 27.14
N TYR A 81 -16.88 14.08 28.33
CA TYR A 81 -18.20 14.62 28.65
C TYR A 81 -18.43 15.94 27.91
N GLN A 82 -19.43 15.99 27.03
CA GLN A 82 -19.79 17.20 26.27
C GLN A 82 -21.24 17.63 26.61
N PHE A 83 -21.37 18.66 27.46
CA PHE A 83 -22.68 19.18 27.87
C PHE A 83 -23.37 20.03 26.77
N MET A 84 -22.59 20.74 25.96
CA MET A 84 -23.10 21.73 24.99
C MET A 84 -22.96 21.32 23.51
N ASP A 85 -22.29 20.20 23.22
CA ASP A 85 -22.07 19.74 21.85
C ASP A 85 -22.27 18.22 21.77
N PRO A 86 -23.50 17.74 21.55
CA PRO A 86 -23.81 16.32 21.50
C PRO A 86 -23.35 15.67 20.17
N SER A 87 -22.36 16.24 19.47
CA SER A 87 -21.91 15.76 18.17
C SER A 87 -20.60 14.99 18.26
N SER A 88 -20.53 13.87 17.52
CA SER A 88 -19.32 13.06 17.40
C SER A 88 -18.45 13.55 16.24
N TYR A 89 -17.14 13.46 16.43
CA TYR A 89 -16.12 13.79 15.43
C TYR A 89 -15.46 12.54 14.83
N GLY A 90 -15.89 11.35 15.30
CA GLY A 90 -15.25 10.08 14.98
C GLY A 90 -13.99 9.86 15.81
N ASP A 91 -13.20 8.88 15.43
CA ASP A 91 -11.89 8.64 16.02
C ASP A 91 -10.79 9.36 15.21
N TYR A 92 -9.52 9.05 15.50
CA TYR A 92 -8.41 9.74 14.87
C TYR A 92 -8.27 9.44 13.37
N ILE A 93 -8.67 8.23 12.93
CA ILE A 93 -8.50 7.71 11.58
C ILE A 93 -9.82 7.82 10.81
N GLU A 94 -10.90 7.22 11.31
CA GLU A 94 -12.26 7.25 10.79
C GLU A 94 -13.03 8.46 11.33
N ARG A 95 -12.62 9.65 10.87
CA ARG A 95 -13.27 10.92 11.23
C ARG A 95 -14.62 11.06 10.55
N ILE A 96 -15.59 11.61 11.28
CA ILE A 96 -16.92 11.93 10.73
C ILE A 96 -17.21 13.42 10.86
N ASP A 97 -18.09 13.90 9.99
CA ASP A 97 -18.60 15.26 10.07
C ASP A 97 -19.61 15.36 11.23
N ASN A 98 -19.26 16.17 12.22
CA ASN A 98 -20.05 16.42 13.41
C ASN A 98 -21.40 17.11 13.14
N LYS A 99 -21.64 17.66 11.94
CA LYS A 99 -22.91 18.32 11.58
C LYS A 99 -23.66 17.50 10.52
N PRO A 100 -24.93 17.11 10.78
CA PRO A 100 -25.75 16.39 9.81
C PRO A 100 -26.20 17.28 8.65
N ASN A 101 -26.79 16.66 7.63
CA ASN A 101 -27.55 17.39 6.63
C ASN A 101 -28.93 17.78 7.20
N PRO A 102 -29.49 18.96 6.85
CA PRO A 102 -29.01 19.90 5.82
C PRO A 102 -28.00 20.95 6.33
N ILE A 103 -27.74 21.04 7.64
CA ILE A 103 -27.00 22.15 8.25
C ILE A 103 -25.51 22.22 7.86
N ARG A 104 -24.94 21.13 7.34
CA ARG A 104 -23.57 21.08 6.80
C ARG A 104 -23.28 22.20 5.80
N LYS A 105 -24.25 22.56 4.95
CA LYS A 105 -24.09 23.63 3.95
C LYS A 105 -23.98 25.03 4.57
N ALA A 106 -24.48 25.20 5.79
CA ALA A 106 -24.48 26.45 6.54
C ALA A 106 -23.47 26.42 7.71
N ARG A 107 -22.41 25.59 7.64
CA ARG A 107 -21.44 25.39 8.74
C ARG A 107 -20.88 26.69 9.30
N HIS A 108 -20.63 27.68 8.45
CA HIS A 108 -20.08 28.98 8.84
C HIS A 108 -20.98 29.77 9.81
N LEU A 109 -22.28 29.45 9.89
CA LEU A 109 -23.21 30.06 10.86
C LEU A 109 -23.07 29.47 12.28
N PHE A 110 -22.39 28.33 12.44
CA PHE A 110 -22.22 27.63 13.71
C PHE A 110 -20.78 27.74 14.26
N THR A 111 -20.05 28.77 13.84
CA THR A 111 -18.67 29.01 14.24
C THR A 111 -18.47 30.47 14.62
N SER A 112 -17.85 30.75 15.76
CA SER A 112 -17.54 32.13 16.18
C SER A 112 -16.50 32.80 15.29
N ALA A 113 -15.64 32.02 14.64
CA ALA A 113 -14.68 32.46 13.65
C ALA A 113 -14.62 31.44 12.51
N TYR A 114 -14.58 31.91 11.27
CA TYR A 114 -14.52 31.06 10.07
C TYR A 114 -13.39 31.51 9.17
N MET A 115 -12.43 30.61 8.93
CA MET A 115 -11.36 30.80 7.95
C MET A 115 -11.67 29.93 6.72
N PRO A 116 -11.99 30.53 5.56
CA PRO A 116 -12.29 29.76 4.35
C PRO A 116 -11.03 29.08 3.78
N PRO A 117 -11.18 28.00 3.00
CA PRO A 117 -10.05 27.34 2.34
C PRO A 117 -9.45 28.24 1.24
N THR A 118 -8.14 28.14 1.04
CA THR A 118 -7.50 28.67 -0.16
C THR A 118 -7.91 27.80 -1.35
N LYS A 119 -8.25 28.45 -2.46
CA LYS A 119 -8.60 27.79 -3.71
C LYS A 119 -7.60 28.10 -4.80
#